data_AF-A0A401GTQ7-F1
#
_entry.id   AF-A0A401GTQ7-F1
#
_cell.length_a   1.000
_cell.length_b   1.000
_cell.length_c   1.000
_cell.angle_alpha   90.00
_cell.angle_beta   90.00
_cell.angle_gamma   90.00
#
_symmetry.space_group_name_H-M   'P 1'
#
loop_
_entity.id
_entity.type
_entity.pdbx_description
1 polymer ?
#
loop_
_entity_poly.entity_id
_entity_poly.type
_entity_poly.pdbx_seq_one_letter_code
_entity_poly.pdbx_strand_id
1 'polypeptide(L)'
;MSADHAVGSQEHDRLVRRIRTLTSVLRNVKPFLGATQSITGQQSAHAQLYHHIAILLTRGTDADSKGSGVIAVKGKSTARGTLVAVSEEDRDEDAEDMNVAASTLGTTQNSRPGENSSEDLDINWIPASGKKLSDLGSSNDFDLRVTLKDHISDVIAALQEIPHRSDPSYSTCVKSFRRFVLRRTCQMMLRRFQARHIFWSEDLFDLLESWTPEAGETIDEKFVPASRVGKYIFTPDIPLLRRGDQDMYAITIETASPWLRTLVSYVLITLDALQSIAAAIKSKDRKENARLLDELVAHSIGLNTLLSAHIFDSLFAIPSLVERLHNKRANQAVYEELEELDPDNVAFPLRYIRTLVASHTAVRFLTSRKTFLGNRPLDFALIRVSRPDKDMALAKEVMDNDFLESVMQRIFPAGQVATDDEQESVLEVLRDTIPDKIKPFRGSVHCEATLMAIKAAANAPVATPGIGTIFCDIDNVIGVGKKCCWCCDWLGRHLPVLGQDRFSLPGTHGKILPWSPPRFGIPPTTLALLEQAPMEQLRLVFVARGRAARYETILASRLSSPASSISGDDDVSSESKKEKGTIMKAESRFYRKRGSIR
;
A
#
# COMPACT_ATOMS: atom_id res chain seq x y z
N MET A 1 -35.39 17.92 21.16
CA MET A 1 -34.37 17.06 20.51
C MET A 1 -34.02 15.96 21.48
N SER A 2 -34.21 14.70 21.05
CA SER A 2 -34.53 13.53 21.88
C SER A 2 -33.32 12.91 22.59
N ALA A 3 -33.55 12.34 23.79
CA ALA A 3 -32.58 11.55 24.55
C ALA A 3 -32.01 10.35 23.77
N ASP A 4 -32.69 9.89 22.71
CA ASP A 4 -32.23 8.79 21.84
C ASP A 4 -30.95 9.12 21.06
N HIS A 5 -30.67 10.41 20.79
CA HIS A 5 -29.42 10.81 20.14
C HIS A 5 -28.20 10.74 21.07
N ALA A 6 -28.41 10.94 22.39
CA ALA A 6 -27.31 10.95 23.36
C ALA A 6 -26.75 9.54 23.62
N VAL A 7 -27.63 8.53 23.71
CA VAL A 7 -27.22 7.12 23.90
C VAL A 7 -26.44 6.62 22.69
N GLY A 8 -26.84 7.01 21.48
CA GLY A 8 -26.12 6.64 20.25
C GLY A 8 -24.69 7.20 20.17
N SER A 9 -24.43 8.37 20.75
CA SER A 9 -23.09 8.98 20.75
C SER A 9 -22.11 8.19 21.65
N GLN A 10 -22.53 7.82 22.86
CA GLN A 10 -21.65 7.14 23.82
C GLN A 10 -21.26 5.73 23.33
N GLU A 11 -22.21 5.00 22.75
CA GLU A 11 -21.95 3.69 22.16
C GLU A 11 -20.99 3.79 20.97
N HIS A 12 -21.19 4.78 20.09
CA HIS A 12 -20.29 5.04 18.97
C HIS A 12 -18.86 5.31 19.44
N ASP A 13 -18.68 6.21 20.42
CA ASP A 13 -17.36 6.54 20.97
C ASP A 13 -16.69 5.34 21.66
N ARG A 14 -17.48 4.47 22.31
CA ARG A 14 -17.00 3.21 22.86
C ARG A 14 -16.48 2.29 21.74
N LEU A 15 -17.27 2.08 20.69
CA LEU A 15 -16.90 1.21 19.56
C LEU A 15 -15.63 1.73 18.87
N VAL A 16 -15.56 3.03 18.59
CA VAL A 16 -14.39 3.68 17.96
C VAL A 16 -13.12 3.44 18.79
N ARG A 17 -13.16 3.72 20.10
CA ARG A 17 -12.01 3.52 21.00
C ARG A 17 -11.58 2.05 21.04
N ARG A 18 -12.52 1.10 21.09
CA ARG A 18 -12.22 -0.35 21.08
C ARG A 18 -11.59 -0.79 19.76
N ILE A 19 -12.10 -0.34 18.62
CA ILE A 19 -11.54 -0.64 17.29
C ILE A 19 -10.10 -0.12 17.16
N ARG A 20 -9.82 1.11 17.62
CA ARG A 20 -8.46 1.67 17.62
C ARG A 20 -7.50 0.82 18.44
N THR A 21 -7.93 0.36 19.62
CA THR A 21 -7.16 -0.54 20.47
C THR A 21 -6.91 -1.87 19.78
N LEU A 22 -7.94 -2.52 19.24
CA LEU A 22 -7.81 -3.80 18.53
C LEU A 22 -6.84 -3.71 17.36
N THR A 23 -6.99 -2.71 16.51
CA THR A 23 -6.13 -2.56 15.32
C THR A 23 -4.68 -2.24 15.69
N SER A 24 -4.46 -1.51 16.79
CA SER A 24 -3.13 -1.23 17.32
C SER A 24 -2.47 -2.48 17.92
N VAL A 25 -3.21 -3.30 18.67
CA VAL A 25 -2.73 -4.59 19.19
C VAL A 25 -2.40 -5.54 18.03
N LEU A 26 -3.32 -5.66 17.08
CA LEU A 26 -3.15 -6.51 15.89
C LEU A 26 -1.91 -6.10 15.09
N ARG A 27 -1.64 -4.81 14.90
CA ARG A 27 -0.39 -4.39 14.26
C ARG A 27 0.86 -4.92 14.98
N ASN A 28 0.86 -4.95 16.31
CA ASN A 28 2.02 -5.38 17.10
C ASN A 28 2.22 -6.90 17.09
N VAL A 29 1.13 -7.67 17.10
CA VAL A 29 1.21 -9.15 17.09
C VAL A 29 1.46 -9.72 15.68
N LYS A 30 1.42 -8.86 14.65
CA LYS A 30 1.68 -9.16 13.23
C LYS A 30 0.91 -10.39 12.69
N PRO A 31 -0.43 -10.43 12.76
CA PRO A 31 -1.21 -11.44 12.07
C PRO A 31 -0.94 -11.34 10.57
N PHE A 32 -0.50 -12.43 9.95
CA PHE A 32 -0.61 -12.54 8.51
C PHE A 32 -2.00 -13.10 8.19
N LEU A 33 -2.94 -12.22 7.82
CA LEU A 33 -4.34 -12.62 7.55
C LEU A 33 -4.56 -13.21 6.16
N GLY A 34 -3.47 -13.40 5.40
CA GLY A 34 -3.53 -13.65 3.97
C GLY A 34 -4.00 -12.39 3.23
N ALA A 35 -3.32 -12.04 2.14
CA ALA A 35 -3.95 -11.16 1.18
C ALA A 35 -5.17 -11.91 0.63
N THR A 36 -6.39 -11.42 0.87
CA THR A 36 -7.52 -11.96 0.09
C THR A 36 -7.17 -11.72 -1.37
N GLN A 37 -7.37 -12.74 -2.21
CA GLN A 37 -7.22 -12.57 -3.64
C GLN A 37 -8.04 -11.33 -3.99
N SER A 38 -7.37 -10.29 -4.46
CA SER A 38 -8.07 -9.17 -5.05
C SER A 38 -9.04 -9.78 -6.04
N ILE A 39 -10.24 -9.24 -6.10
CA ILE A 39 -11.15 -9.55 -7.18
C ILE A 39 -10.48 -8.90 -8.41
N THR A 40 -9.47 -9.58 -8.95
CA THR A 40 -8.77 -9.29 -10.21
C THR A 40 -9.69 -9.59 -11.39
N GLY A 41 -11.01 -9.57 -11.17
CA GLY A 41 -11.96 -9.28 -12.21
C GLY A 41 -11.57 -7.94 -12.83
N GLN A 42 -11.57 -7.91 -14.16
CA GLN A 42 -11.33 -6.76 -15.01
C GLN A 42 -11.66 -5.45 -14.29
N GLN A 43 -10.63 -4.74 -13.80
CA GLN A 43 -10.82 -3.48 -13.11
C GLN A 43 -11.69 -2.59 -13.99
N SER A 44 -12.75 -2.04 -13.43
CA SER A 44 -13.63 -1.16 -14.20
C SER A 44 -12.81 0.00 -14.77
N ALA A 45 -13.24 0.55 -15.91
CA ALA A 45 -12.55 1.69 -16.51
C ALA A 45 -12.42 2.88 -15.53
N HIS A 46 -13.36 3.01 -14.58
CA HIS A 46 -13.32 3.99 -13.51
C HIS A 46 -12.25 3.67 -12.45
N ALA A 47 -12.06 2.39 -12.10
CA ALA A 47 -11.04 1.98 -11.13
C ALA A 47 -9.64 2.33 -11.62
N GLN A 48 -9.35 1.99 -12.89
CA GLN A 48 -8.09 2.38 -13.53
C GLN A 48 -7.94 3.90 -13.59
N LEU A 49 -9.02 4.61 -13.90
CA LEU A 49 -9.01 6.06 -13.95
C LEU A 49 -8.63 6.68 -12.60
N TYR A 50 -9.35 6.34 -11.53
CA TYR A 50 -9.11 6.92 -10.22
C TYR A 50 -7.75 6.48 -9.65
N HIS A 51 -7.28 5.27 -9.95
CA HIS A 51 -5.93 4.83 -9.62
C HIS A 51 -4.86 5.73 -10.26
N HIS A 52 -4.98 6.05 -11.56
CA HIS A 52 -4.04 6.94 -12.22
C HIS A 52 -4.14 8.39 -11.75
N ILE A 53 -5.33 8.89 -11.39
CA ILE A 53 -5.47 10.19 -10.73
C ILE A 53 -4.75 10.17 -9.38
N ALA A 54 -4.98 9.15 -8.53
CA ALA A 54 -4.32 9.02 -7.23
C ALA A 54 -2.79 9.03 -7.37
N ILE A 55 -2.23 8.31 -8.35
CA ILE A 55 -0.79 8.32 -8.66
C ILE A 55 -0.30 9.71 -9.04
N LEU A 56 -1.03 10.46 -9.87
CA LEU A 56 -0.64 11.83 -10.23
C LEU A 56 -0.67 12.80 -9.05
N LEU A 57 -1.64 12.61 -8.15
CA LEU A 57 -1.80 13.47 -6.99
C LEU A 57 -0.79 13.15 -5.88
N THR A 58 -0.21 11.95 -5.88
CA THR A 58 0.81 11.56 -4.89
C THR A 58 2.05 12.42 -5.08
N ARG A 59 2.30 13.30 -4.11
CA ARG A 59 3.42 14.25 -4.12
C ARG A 59 4.66 13.60 -3.53
N GLY A 60 5.84 13.98 -4.03
CA GLY A 60 7.10 13.66 -3.39
C GLY A 60 7.58 14.80 -2.49
N THR A 61 6.92 15.01 -1.35
CA THR A 61 7.41 16.00 -0.37
C THR A 61 8.52 15.39 0.49
N ASP A 62 9.30 16.23 1.18
CA ASP A 62 10.29 15.78 2.16
C ASP A 62 9.64 14.99 3.31
N ALA A 63 8.49 15.45 3.79
CA ALA A 63 7.69 14.77 4.81
C ALA A 63 7.13 13.42 4.33
N ASP A 64 6.80 13.28 3.04
CA ASP A 64 6.38 12.01 2.44
C ASP A 64 7.50 11.30 1.67
N SER A 65 8.70 11.35 2.21
CA SER A 65 9.88 10.64 1.72
C SER A 65 9.62 9.20 1.27
N LYS A 66 8.84 8.50 2.08
CA LYS A 66 8.58 7.07 1.92
C LYS A 66 7.42 6.80 0.95
N GLY A 67 6.80 7.85 0.39
CA GLY A 67 5.56 7.73 -0.40
C GLY A 67 4.46 7.04 0.39
N SER A 68 4.47 7.23 1.70
CA SER A 68 3.55 6.55 2.60
C SER A 68 2.21 7.29 2.68
N GLY A 69 2.16 8.57 2.29
CA GLY A 69 0.96 9.39 2.20
C GLY A 69 -0.01 8.75 1.23
N VAL A 70 -1.20 8.42 1.74
CA VAL A 70 -2.22 7.78 0.92
C VAL A 70 -3.12 8.86 0.35
N ILE A 71 -3.33 8.80 -0.96
CA ILE A 71 -4.37 9.57 -1.63
C ILE A 71 -5.38 8.58 -2.18
N ALA A 72 -6.61 8.68 -1.69
CA ALA A 72 -7.74 7.96 -2.26
C ALA A 72 -8.56 8.91 -3.11
N VAL A 73 -9.04 8.38 -4.24
CA VAL A 73 -9.79 9.12 -5.24
C VAL A 73 -11.06 8.35 -5.57
N LYS A 74 -12.17 9.05 -5.65
CA LYS A 74 -13.47 8.52 -6.06
C LYS A 74 -14.18 9.57 -6.92
N GLY A 75 -15.09 9.20 -7.81
CA GLY A 75 -15.68 10.20 -8.68
C GLY A 75 -16.91 9.77 -9.47
N LYS A 76 -17.27 10.64 -10.41
CA LYS A 76 -18.24 10.36 -11.47
C LYS A 76 -17.75 11.04 -12.73
N SER A 77 -17.66 10.28 -13.82
CA SER A 77 -17.45 10.82 -15.16
C SER A 77 -18.77 10.81 -15.92
N THR A 78 -19.25 11.97 -16.34
CA THR A 78 -20.47 12.11 -17.16
C THR A 78 -20.15 12.81 -18.49
N ALA A 79 -21.15 12.93 -19.36
CA ALA A 79 -21.02 13.76 -20.56
C ALA A 79 -20.83 15.26 -20.24
N ARG A 80 -21.28 15.72 -19.06
CA ARG A 80 -21.21 17.13 -18.63
C ARG A 80 -19.88 17.51 -17.99
N GLY A 81 -19.11 16.54 -17.52
CA GLY A 81 -17.88 16.79 -16.78
C GLY A 81 -17.48 15.60 -15.91
N THR A 82 -16.34 15.75 -15.24
CA THR A 82 -15.83 14.77 -14.28
C THR A 82 -15.74 15.40 -12.91
N LEU A 83 -16.43 14.81 -11.94
CA LEU A 83 -16.33 15.14 -10.51
C LEU A 83 -15.38 14.15 -9.84
N VAL A 84 -14.41 14.67 -9.08
CA VAL A 84 -13.39 13.89 -8.39
C VAL A 84 -13.31 14.29 -6.92
N ALA A 85 -13.63 13.36 -6.03
CA ALA A 85 -13.44 13.46 -4.60
C ALA A 85 -12.06 12.90 -4.24
N VAL A 86 -11.24 13.70 -3.56
CA VAL A 86 -9.88 13.36 -3.15
C VAL A 86 -9.81 13.39 -1.63
N SER A 87 -9.34 12.32 -1.01
CA SER A 87 -9.02 12.29 0.43
C SER A 87 -7.52 12.09 0.61
N GLU A 88 -6.92 12.88 1.50
CA GLU A 88 -5.52 12.78 1.91
C GLU A 88 -5.43 12.37 3.39
N GLU A 89 -4.46 11.53 3.71
CA GLU A 89 -4.18 11.13 5.09
C GLU A 89 -3.43 12.28 5.76
N ASP A 90 -4.05 12.88 6.78
CA ASP A 90 -3.44 13.97 7.54
C ASP A 90 -2.23 13.44 8.36
N ARG A 91 -1.07 14.05 8.15
CA ARG A 91 0.21 13.66 8.78
C ARG A 91 0.77 14.81 9.59
N ASP A 92 1.13 14.55 10.86
CA ASP A 92 1.60 15.62 11.75
C ASP A 92 3.03 15.84 11.31
N GLU A 93 3.22 16.79 10.41
CA GLU A 93 4.56 17.22 10.04
C GLU A 93 5.28 17.81 11.27
N ASP A 94 4.54 18.21 12.32
CA ASP A 94 5.06 18.89 13.52
C ASP A 94 5.27 17.98 14.75
N ALA A 95 4.82 16.72 14.74
CA ALA A 95 4.83 15.90 15.97
C ALA A 95 6.16 15.20 16.27
N GLU A 96 7.11 15.12 15.33
CA GLU A 96 8.38 14.42 15.55
C GLU A 96 9.51 15.30 16.11
N ASP A 97 9.38 16.63 16.11
CA ASP A 97 10.41 17.54 16.64
C ASP A 97 10.25 17.93 18.13
N MET A 98 9.19 17.47 18.81
CA MET A 98 8.89 17.82 20.21
C MET A 98 9.61 16.94 21.26
N ASN A 99 10.77 16.35 20.93
CA ASN A 99 11.57 15.59 21.90
C ASN A 99 12.63 16.41 22.64
N VAL A 100 12.55 17.75 22.64
CA VAL A 100 13.47 18.61 23.41
C VAL A 100 12.69 19.44 24.44
N ALA A 101 12.93 19.07 25.70
CA ALA A 101 12.65 19.79 26.94
C ALA A 101 11.18 19.90 27.39
N ALA A 102 10.90 19.18 28.48
CA ALA A 102 9.77 19.38 29.36
C ALA A 102 9.57 20.89 29.69
N SER A 103 8.41 21.43 29.31
CA SER A 103 7.88 22.63 29.93
C SER A 103 6.47 22.35 30.43
N THR A 104 6.41 22.21 31.75
CA THR A 104 5.21 22.35 32.57
C THR A 104 4.48 23.66 32.25
N LEU A 105 3.40 23.58 31.48
CA LEU A 105 2.33 24.58 31.56
C LEU A 105 0.98 23.86 31.46
N GLY A 106 0.28 23.89 32.59
CA GLY A 106 -1.08 23.38 32.70
C GLY A 106 -2.05 24.26 31.94
N THR A 107 -2.96 23.61 31.22
CA THR A 107 -4.18 24.23 30.70
C THR A 107 -5.33 23.27 30.91
N THR A 108 -6.19 23.64 31.85
CA THR A 108 -7.57 23.19 32.02
C THR A 108 -8.34 23.36 30.70
N GLN A 109 -8.68 22.25 30.03
CA GLN A 109 -9.70 22.23 28.98
C GLN A 109 -11.03 21.79 29.59
N ASN A 110 -11.89 22.78 29.86
CA ASN A 110 -13.34 22.58 29.99
C ASN A 110 -13.96 22.95 28.64
N SER A 111 -14.00 22.00 27.70
CA SER A 111 -14.74 22.14 26.44
C SER A 111 -16.23 21.84 26.67
N ARG A 112 -17.09 22.78 26.31
CA ARG A 112 -18.55 22.66 26.37
C ARG A 112 -19.05 21.57 25.41
N PRO A 113 -19.95 20.66 25.84
CA PRO A 113 -20.63 19.74 24.94
C PRO A 113 -21.79 20.47 24.27
N GLY A 114 -21.66 20.84 22.99
CA GLY A 114 -22.78 21.45 22.26
C GLY A 114 -22.52 21.99 20.86
N GLU A 115 -21.28 22.01 20.36
CA GLU A 115 -21.01 22.47 18.99
C GLU A 115 -21.16 21.34 17.95
N ASN A 116 -21.71 21.72 16.80
CA ASN A 116 -22.37 20.85 15.84
C ASN A 116 -21.42 19.81 15.21
N SER A 117 -21.91 18.59 14.99
CA SER A 117 -21.22 17.47 14.31
C SER A 117 -20.76 17.73 12.85
N SER A 118 -20.90 18.96 12.37
CA SER A 118 -20.38 19.42 11.08
C SER A 118 -18.88 19.78 11.11
N GLU A 119 -18.25 19.86 12.28
CA GLU A 119 -16.84 20.29 12.41
C GLU A 119 -15.81 19.23 12.00
N ASP A 120 -16.21 17.96 11.87
CA ASP A 120 -15.26 16.85 11.61
C ASP A 120 -14.90 16.66 10.12
N LEU A 121 -15.59 17.34 9.20
CA LEU A 121 -15.42 17.16 7.75
C LEU A 121 -15.18 18.48 7.02
N ASP A 122 -13.98 18.66 6.50
CA ASP A 122 -13.61 19.81 5.68
C ASP A 122 -13.63 19.44 4.19
N ILE A 123 -14.55 20.04 3.43
CA ILE A 123 -14.69 19.83 1.98
C ILE A 123 -14.31 21.11 1.26
N ASN A 124 -13.15 21.09 0.60
CA ASN A 124 -12.62 22.20 -0.19
C ASN A 124 -12.78 21.92 -1.68
N TRP A 125 -13.57 22.73 -2.37
CA TRP A 125 -13.60 22.73 -3.84
C TRP A 125 -12.35 23.41 -4.39
N ILE A 126 -11.63 22.70 -5.25
CA ILE A 126 -10.34 23.16 -5.77
C ILE A 126 -10.52 23.65 -7.22
N PRO A 127 -10.43 24.96 -7.46
CA PRO A 127 -10.46 25.49 -8.82
C PRO A 127 -9.16 25.12 -9.56
N ALA A 128 -9.21 25.13 -10.89
CA ALA A 128 -8.00 25.10 -11.71
C ALA A 128 -7.10 26.30 -11.38
N SER A 129 -5.79 26.11 -11.33
CA SER A 129 -4.88 27.23 -11.13
C SER A 129 -4.87 28.12 -12.38
N GLY A 130 -4.64 29.43 -12.20
CA GLY A 130 -4.52 30.35 -13.34
C GLY A 130 -3.22 30.21 -14.14
N LYS A 131 -2.40 29.20 -13.82
CA LYS A 131 -1.07 29.00 -14.42
C LYS A 131 -1.21 28.25 -15.74
N LYS A 132 -0.42 28.64 -16.74
CA LYS A 132 -0.41 27.92 -18.02
C LYS A 132 0.37 26.62 -17.93
N LEU A 133 0.03 25.62 -18.74
CA LEU A 133 0.77 24.36 -18.83
C LEU A 133 2.22 24.57 -19.27
N SER A 134 2.48 25.55 -20.14
CA SER A 134 3.85 25.95 -20.49
C SER A 134 4.64 26.35 -19.25
N ASP A 135 4.03 27.17 -18.38
CA ASP A 135 4.66 27.75 -17.20
C ASP A 135 4.81 26.68 -16.11
N LEU A 136 3.80 25.81 -15.95
CA LEU A 136 3.90 24.62 -15.11
C LEU A 136 5.02 23.71 -15.58
N GLY A 137 5.21 23.51 -16.88
CA GLY A 137 6.28 22.68 -17.43
C GLY A 137 7.67 23.30 -17.37
N SER A 138 7.78 24.63 -17.41
CA SER A 138 9.05 25.37 -17.45
C SER A 138 9.41 26.10 -16.15
N SER A 139 8.54 26.07 -15.13
CA SER A 139 8.82 26.73 -13.85
C SER A 139 10.11 26.19 -13.25
N ASN A 140 10.96 27.14 -12.82
CA ASN A 140 12.19 26.87 -12.10
C ASN A 140 11.94 26.63 -10.61
N ASP A 141 10.71 26.86 -10.18
CA ASP A 141 10.31 26.62 -8.82
C ASP A 141 10.03 25.12 -8.68
N PHE A 142 11.06 24.40 -8.24
CA PHE A 142 10.93 23.04 -7.72
C PHE A 142 10.31 23.11 -6.33
N ASP A 143 9.23 23.86 -6.19
CA ASP A 143 8.63 24.16 -4.90
C ASP A 143 8.13 22.85 -4.26
N LEU A 144 9.03 22.25 -3.48
CA LEU A 144 8.82 21.02 -2.73
C LEU A 144 7.77 21.23 -1.64
N ARG A 145 7.46 22.50 -1.36
CA ARG A 145 6.51 22.94 -0.33
C ARG A 145 5.11 23.23 -0.88
N VAL A 146 4.84 22.89 -2.14
CA VAL A 146 3.49 23.05 -2.70
C VAL A 146 2.52 22.16 -1.97
N THR A 147 1.49 22.77 -1.41
CA THR A 147 0.42 22.09 -0.68
C THR A 147 -0.34 21.14 -1.60
N LEU A 148 -1.04 20.13 -1.05
CA LEU A 148 -1.83 19.23 -1.90
C LEU A 148 -2.89 20.00 -2.69
N LYS A 149 -3.52 21.00 -2.04
CA LYS A 149 -4.51 21.88 -2.66
C LYS A 149 -3.95 22.56 -3.92
N ASP A 150 -2.77 23.16 -3.81
CA ASP A 150 -2.12 23.84 -4.93
C ASP A 150 -1.67 22.86 -6.01
N HIS A 151 -1.19 21.66 -5.63
CA HIS A 151 -0.83 20.60 -6.58
C HIS A 151 -2.04 20.10 -7.35
N ILE A 152 -3.17 19.85 -6.68
CA ILE A 152 -4.44 19.48 -7.32
C ILE A 152 -4.86 20.59 -8.30
N SER A 153 -4.82 21.85 -7.88
CA SER A 153 -5.16 23.01 -8.71
C SER A 153 -4.31 23.10 -9.99
N ASP A 154 -2.99 22.90 -9.86
CA ASP A 154 -2.05 22.83 -10.99
C ASP A 154 -2.30 21.62 -11.90
N VAL A 155 -2.65 20.45 -11.36
CA VAL A 155 -2.99 19.25 -12.14
C VAL A 155 -4.27 19.47 -12.96
N ILE A 156 -5.29 20.13 -12.39
CA ILE A 156 -6.54 20.45 -13.10
C ILE A 156 -6.24 21.38 -14.28
N ALA A 157 -5.53 22.48 -14.04
CA ALA A 157 -5.14 23.43 -15.08
C ALA A 157 -4.35 22.74 -16.20
N ALA A 158 -3.37 21.92 -15.82
CA ALA A 158 -2.56 21.16 -16.76
C ALA A 158 -3.39 20.19 -17.62
N LEU A 159 -4.35 19.47 -17.03
CA LEU A 159 -5.22 18.55 -17.78
C LEU A 159 -6.18 19.28 -18.72
N GLN A 160 -6.71 20.44 -18.29
CA GLN A 160 -7.64 21.24 -19.10
C GLN A 160 -6.97 21.85 -20.35
N GLU A 161 -5.67 22.11 -20.31
CA GLU A 161 -4.91 22.64 -21.45
C GLU A 161 -4.48 21.59 -22.48
N ILE A 162 -4.72 20.30 -22.22
CA ILE A 162 -4.34 19.25 -23.16
C ILE A 162 -5.39 19.17 -24.26
N PRO A 163 -5.04 19.53 -25.52
CA PRO A 163 -6.00 19.57 -26.60
C PRO A 163 -6.37 18.15 -27.05
N HIS A 164 -7.33 18.03 -27.97
CA HIS A 164 -7.63 16.75 -28.60
C HIS A 164 -6.41 16.19 -29.34
N ARG A 165 -6.28 14.86 -29.45
CA ARG A 165 -5.14 14.18 -30.08
C ARG A 165 -4.88 14.54 -31.54
N SER A 166 -5.89 15.06 -32.24
CA SER A 166 -5.79 15.52 -33.62
C SER A 166 -5.16 16.92 -33.74
N ASP A 167 -5.02 17.64 -32.62
CA ASP A 167 -4.40 18.95 -32.59
C ASP A 167 -2.86 18.84 -32.73
N PRO A 168 -2.22 19.61 -33.62
CA PRO A 168 -0.77 19.60 -33.79
C PRO A 168 0.01 19.89 -32.50
N SER A 169 -0.57 20.65 -31.57
CA SER A 169 0.05 21.01 -30.29
C SER A 169 -0.05 19.92 -29.22
N TYR A 170 -0.86 18.86 -29.42
CA TYR A 170 -1.06 17.78 -28.44
C TYR A 170 0.24 17.17 -27.93
N SER A 171 1.17 16.83 -28.83
CA SER A 171 2.45 16.22 -28.46
C SER A 171 3.28 17.16 -27.55
N THR A 172 3.28 18.46 -27.87
CA THR A 172 3.97 19.49 -27.09
C THR A 172 3.33 19.67 -25.71
N CYS A 173 2.00 19.77 -25.63
CA CYS A 173 1.28 19.87 -24.35
C CYS A 173 1.52 18.63 -23.47
N VAL A 174 1.44 17.42 -24.03
CA VAL A 174 1.74 16.18 -23.28
C VAL A 174 3.19 16.14 -22.83
N LYS A 175 4.15 16.63 -23.63
CA LYS A 175 5.56 16.76 -23.20
C LYS A 175 5.68 17.71 -22.01
N SER A 176 5.05 18.88 -22.06
CA SER A 176 5.04 19.85 -20.95
C SER A 176 4.37 19.28 -19.70
N PHE A 177 3.28 18.54 -19.85
CA PHE A 177 2.61 17.89 -18.72
C PHE A 177 3.48 16.80 -18.08
N ARG A 178 4.20 16.00 -18.89
CA ARG A 178 5.20 15.05 -18.38
C ARG A 178 6.31 15.74 -17.60
N ARG A 179 6.84 16.85 -18.10
CA ARG A 179 7.85 17.67 -17.40
C ARG A 179 7.31 18.13 -16.05
N PHE A 180 6.12 18.71 -16.03
CA PHE A 180 5.46 19.15 -14.80
C PHE A 180 5.33 18.01 -13.78
N VAL A 181 4.76 16.87 -14.18
CA VAL A 181 4.56 15.73 -13.26
C VAL A 181 5.89 15.16 -12.77
N LEU A 182 6.84 14.91 -13.66
CA LEU A 182 8.16 14.38 -13.26
C LEU A 182 8.90 15.34 -12.33
N ARG A 183 8.77 16.65 -12.54
CA ARG A 183 9.32 17.66 -11.64
C ARG A 183 8.73 17.54 -10.24
N ARG A 184 7.41 17.37 -10.13
CA ARG A 184 6.68 17.22 -8.84
C ARG A 184 6.97 15.88 -8.15
N THR A 185 7.35 14.85 -8.90
CA THR A 185 7.56 13.49 -8.37
C THR A 185 9.02 13.06 -8.30
N CYS A 186 9.98 13.89 -8.72
CA CYS A 186 11.39 13.48 -8.86
C CYS A 186 12.00 13.00 -7.54
N GLN A 187 11.73 13.68 -6.43
CA GLN A 187 12.24 13.29 -5.12
C GLN A 187 11.64 11.97 -4.63
N MET A 188 10.33 11.77 -4.79
CA MET A 188 9.68 10.49 -4.50
C MET A 188 10.29 9.37 -5.33
N MET A 189 10.50 9.60 -6.63
CA MET A 189 11.12 8.61 -7.51
C MET A 189 12.54 8.29 -7.01
N LEU A 190 13.38 9.29 -6.76
CA LEU A 190 14.75 9.10 -6.28
C LEU A 190 14.80 8.32 -4.95
N ARG A 191 13.91 8.64 -4.00
CA ARG A 191 13.82 7.90 -2.73
C ARG A 191 13.35 6.47 -2.92
N ARG A 192 12.37 6.23 -3.79
CA ARG A 192 11.98 4.86 -4.16
C ARG A 192 13.16 4.09 -4.72
N PHE A 193 13.92 4.69 -5.65
CA PHE A 193 15.16 4.10 -6.18
C PHE A 193 16.16 3.75 -5.08
N GLN A 194 16.39 4.64 -4.11
CA GLN A 194 17.31 4.41 -2.98
C GLN A 194 16.81 3.32 -2.04
N ALA A 195 15.49 3.16 -1.91
CA ALA A 195 14.89 2.16 -1.03
C ALA A 195 15.18 0.71 -1.43
N ARG A 196 15.69 0.44 -2.65
CA ARG A 196 16.08 -0.93 -3.07
C ARG A 196 17.03 -1.62 -2.09
N HIS A 197 17.96 -0.85 -1.50
CA HIS A 197 18.94 -1.34 -0.52
C HIS A 197 18.30 -1.77 0.80
N ILE A 198 17.04 -1.42 1.04
CA ILE A 198 16.27 -1.84 2.21
C ILE A 198 15.67 -3.24 1.98
N PHE A 199 15.34 -3.58 0.73
CA PHE A 199 14.61 -4.83 0.42
C PHE A 199 15.55 -5.99 0.12
N TRP A 200 16.70 -5.72 -0.49
CA TRP A 200 17.69 -6.73 -0.87
C TRP A 200 19.01 -6.50 -0.14
N SER A 201 19.68 -7.60 0.22
CA SER A 201 21.00 -7.58 0.87
C SER A 201 22.11 -7.19 -0.10
N GLU A 202 21.83 -7.30 -1.40
CA GLU A 202 22.64 -6.87 -2.53
C GLU A 202 21.82 -5.89 -3.36
N ASP A 203 22.45 -5.05 -4.18
CA ASP A 203 21.71 -4.14 -5.06
C ASP A 203 20.85 -4.96 -6.03
N LEU A 204 19.54 -4.65 -6.10
CA LEU A 204 18.61 -5.33 -7.00
C LEU A 204 19.12 -5.35 -8.44
N PHE A 205 19.72 -4.25 -8.90
CA PHE A 205 20.12 -4.10 -10.29
C PHE A 205 21.38 -4.93 -10.59
N ASP A 206 22.30 -5.04 -9.64
CA ASP A 206 23.45 -5.95 -9.73
C ASP A 206 22.98 -7.42 -9.77
N LEU A 207 21.96 -7.77 -8.98
CA LEU A 207 21.36 -9.10 -8.98
C LEU A 207 20.74 -9.45 -10.34
N LEU A 208 20.05 -8.51 -10.97
CA LEU A 208 19.41 -8.70 -12.28
C LEU A 208 20.44 -8.72 -13.42
N GLU A 209 21.46 -7.87 -13.37
CA GLU A 209 22.49 -7.76 -14.39
C GLU A 209 23.39 -8.99 -14.45
N SER A 210 23.76 -9.52 -13.29
CA SER A 210 24.63 -10.69 -13.15
C SER A 210 23.88 -12.03 -13.17
N TRP A 211 22.57 -12.03 -13.45
CA TRP A 211 21.80 -13.27 -13.55
C TRP A 211 21.88 -13.88 -14.96
N THR A 212 21.99 -15.20 -14.98
CA THR A 212 21.94 -16.05 -16.16
C THR A 212 21.00 -17.22 -15.90
N PRO A 213 20.20 -17.65 -16.89
CA PRO A 213 19.37 -18.84 -16.76
C PRO A 213 20.17 -20.10 -16.40
N GLU A 214 19.55 -21.01 -15.65
CA GLU A 214 20.10 -22.34 -15.39
C GLU A 214 19.83 -23.30 -16.55
N ALA A 215 20.67 -24.33 -16.67
CA ALA A 215 20.53 -25.33 -17.73
C ALA A 215 19.19 -26.08 -17.59
N GLY A 216 18.43 -26.14 -18.68
CA GLY A 216 17.13 -26.82 -18.73
C GLY A 216 15.92 -25.95 -18.37
N GLU A 217 16.13 -24.69 -17.97
CA GLU A 217 15.02 -23.74 -17.85
C GLU A 217 14.43 -23.41 -19.23
N THR A 218 13.13 -23.16 -19.25
CA THR A 218 12.40 -22.80 -20.47
C THR A 218 11.46 -21.64 -20.17
N ILE A 219 11.16 -20.85 -21.19
CA ILE A 219 10.09 -19.85 -21.15
C ILE A 219 9.23 -19.98 -22.41
N ASP A 220 7.95 -19.64 -22.27
CA ASP A 220 7.08 -19.51 -23.44
C ASP A 220 7.63 -18.44 -24.37
N GLU A 221 7.99 -18.85 -25.59
CA GLU A 221 8.54 -17.95 -26.59
C GLU A 221 7.53 -16.84 -26.91
N LYS A 222 7.95 -15.58 -26.77
CA LYS A 222 7.14 -14.41 -27.06
C LYS A 222 7.84 -13.49 -28.05
N PHE A 223 7.05 -12.69 -28.76
CA PHE A 223 7.55 -11.75 -29.77
C PHE A 223 7.02 -10.36 -29.50
N VAL A 224 7.91 -9.37 -29.61
CA VAL A 224 7.55 -7.96 -29.45
C VAL A 224 7.92 -7.20 -30.72
N PRO A 225 6.99 -6.42 -31.31
CA PRO A 225 7.27 -5.63 -32.50
C PRO A 225 8.43 -4.66 -32.30
N ALA A 226 9.37 -4.64 -33.24
CA ALA A 226 10.52 -3.74 -33.22
C ALA A 226 10.08 -2.27 -33.29
N SER A 227 8.96 -1.97 -33.95
CA SER A 227 8.33 -0.65 -33.96
C SER A 227 7.95 -0.14 -32.57
N ARG A 228 7.75 -1.04 -31.60
CA ARG A 228 7.37 -0.70 -30.23
C ARG A 228 8.57 -0.43 -29.33
N VAL A 229 9.61 -1.26 -29.43
CA VAL A 229 10.73 -1.28 -28.46
C VAL A 229 12.12 -1.07 -29.07
N GLY A 230 12.27 -1.16 -30.40
CA GLY A 230 13.59 -1.20 -31.05
C GLY A 230 14.46 0.01 -30.82
N LYS A 231 13.87 1.21 -30.69
CA LYS A 231 14.62 2.43 -30.33
C LYS A 231 15.16 2.43 -28.89
N TYR A 232 14.82 1.42 -28.10
CA TYR A 232 15.22 1.23 -26.71
C TYR A 232 15.99 -0.07 -26.49
N ILE A 233 16.44 -0.73 -27.55
CA ILE A 233 17.27 -1.93 -27.48
C ILE A 233 18.63 -1.54 -28.03
N PHE A 234 19.65 -1.56 -27.16
CA PHE A 234 21.01 -1.15 -27.51
C PHE A 234 21.99 -2.31 -27.66
N THR A 235 21.56 -3.53 -27.31
CA THR A 235 22.43 -4.71 -27.36
C THR A 235 22.16 -5.53 -28.63
N PRO A 236 23.21 -5.95 -29.35
CA PRO A 236 23.07 -6.89 -30.47
C PRO A 236 22.66 -8.30 -30.00
N ASP A 237 22.75 -8.59 -28.70
CA ASP A 237 22.43 -9.90 -28.11
C ASP A 237 20.93 -10.23 -28.13
N ILE A 238 20.06 -9.27 -28.49
CA ILE A 238 18.62 -9.50 -28.68
C ILE A 238 18.35 -9.51 -30.19
N PRO A 239 18.24 -10.71 -30.82
CA PRO A 239 18.15 -10.82 -32.26
C PRO A 239 16.87 -10.20 -32.81
N LEU A 240 17.02 -9.42 -33.88
CA LEU A 240 15.91 -8.95 -34.69
C LEU A 240 15.53 -10.05 -35.69
N LEU A 241 14.31 -10.55 -35.57
CA LEU A 241 13.78 -11.60 -36.42
C LEU A 241 12.66 -11.04 -37.29
N ARG A 242 12.64 -11.44 -38.56
CA ARG A 242 11.54 -11.12 -39.46
C ARG A 242 10.46 -12.20 -39.38
N ARG A 243 9.27 -11.86 -38.88
CA ARG A 243 8.09 -12.75 -38.88
C ARG A 243 7.02 -12.13 -39.78
N GLY A 244 6.90 -12.66 -41.00
CA GLY A 244 6.07 -12.06 -42.05
C GLY A 244 6.63 -10.71 -42.48
N ASP A 245 5.78 -9.68 -42.44
CA ASP A 245 6.13 -8.31 -42.82
C ASP A 245 6.56 -7.43 -41.63
N GLN A 246 6.72 -8.02 -40.45
CA GLN A 246 7.09 -7.30 -39.24
C GLN A 246 8.44 -7.77 -38.69
N ASP A 247 9.28 -6.79 -38.37
CA ASP A 247 10.48 -7.02 -37.58
C ASP A 247 10.09 -7.13 -36.10
N MET A 248 10.53 -8.21 -35.46
CA MET A 248 10.16 -8.59 -34.10
C MET A 248 11.42 -8.93 -33.30
N TYR A 249 11.41 -8.63 -32.01
CA TYR A 249 12.39 -9.17 -31.08
C TYR A 249 11.82 -10.40 -30.39
N ALA A 250 12.59 -11.48 -30.32
CA ALA A 250 12.22 -12.67 -29.59
C ALA A 250 12.51 -12.53 -28.09
N ILE A 251 11.67 -13.16 -27.29
CA ILE A 251 11.85 -13.38 -25.86
C ILE A 251 11.91 -14.89 -25.68
N THR A 252 13.13 -15.40 -25.68
CA THR A 252 13.49 -16.81 -25.42
C THR A 252 14.39 -16.89 -24.19
N ILE A 253 14.66 -18.11 -23.71
CA ILE A 253 15.55 -18.32 -22.56
C ILE A 253 16.97 -17.78 -22.85
N GLU A 254 17.46 -17.92 -24.08
CA GLU A 254 18.78 -17.44 -24.51
C GLU A 254 18.88 -15.91 -24.50
N THR A 255 17.76 -15.22 -24.76
CA THR A 255 17.69 -13.74 -24.76
C THR A 255 17.30 -13.14 -23.41
N ALA A 256 16.94 -13.97 -22.41
CA ALA A 256 16.43 -13.52 -21.12
C ALA A 256 17.41 -12.59 -20.37
N SER A 257 18.69 -12.99 -20.26
CA SER A 257 19.72 -12.18 -19.62
C SER A 257 19.99 -10.86 -20.39
N PRO A 258 20.17 -10.85 -21.72
CA PRO A 258 20.21 -9.60 -22.51
C PRO A 258 19.03 -8.64 -22.27
N TRP A 259 17.80 -9.16 -22.17
CA TRP A 259 16.62 -8.34 -21.86
C TRP A 259 16.69 -7.72 -20.47
N LEU A 260 17.10 -8.49 -19.45
CA LEU A 260 17.26 -7.98 -18.08
C LEU A 260 18.38 -6.95 -17.99
N ARG A 261 19.51 -7.17 -18.65
CA ARG A 261 20.59 -6.18 -18.76
C ARG A 261 20.09 -4.88 -19.40
N THR A 262 19.31 -4.98 -20.48
CA THR A 262 18.68 -3.81 -21.12
C THR A 262 17.77 -3.06 -20.14
N LEU A 263 16.94 -3.77 -19.36
CA LEU A 263 16.11 -3.16 -18.33
C LEU A 263 16.95 -2.43 -17.29
N VAL A 264 17.97 -3.10 -16.74
CA VAL A 264 18.88 -2.55 -15.73
C VAL A 264 19.56 -1.28 -16.25
N SER A 265 20.13 -1.31 -17.47
CA SER A 265 20.76 -0.12 -18.06
C SER A 265 19.79 1.06 -18.13
N TYR A 266 18.54 0.85 -18.56
CA TYR A 266 17.53 1.93 -18.59
C TYR A 266 17.16 2.46 -17.22
N VAL A 267 17.07 1.57 -16.22
CA VAL A 267 16.76 1.93 -14.85
C VAL A 267 17.91 2.76 -14.25
N LEU A 268 19.16 2.38 -14.49
CA LEU A 268 20.36 3.11 -14.04
C LEU A 268 20.49 4.47 -14.75
N ILE A 269 20.31 4.54 -16.07
CA ILE A 269 20.30 5.81 -16.82
C ILE A 269 19.19 6.76 -16.30
N THR A 270 18.04 6.22 -15.91
CA THR A 270 16.96 7.01 -15.30
C THR A 270 17.34 7.49 -13.90
N LEU A 271 18.02 6.66 -13.10
CA LEU A 271 18.53 7.03 -11.78
C LEU A 271 19.56 8.14 -11.85
N ASP A 272 20.53 8.03 -12.77
CA ASP A 272 21.56 9.06 -12.98
C ASP A 272 20.91 10.39 -13.33
N ALA A 273 19.95 10.40 -14.28
CA ALA A 273 19.19 11.60 -14.63
C ALA A 273 18.42 12.18 -13.43
N LEU A 274 17.80 11.34 -12.58
CA LEU A 274 17.13 11.78 -11.35
C LEU A 274 18.10 12.43 -10.36
N GLN A 275 19.29 11.84 -10.19
CA GLN A 275 20.33 12.38 -9.31
C GLN A 275 20.87 13.71 -9.84
N SER A 276 21.13 13.81 -11.15
CA SER A 276 21.55 15.05 -11.79
C SER A 276 20.50 16.15 -11.62
N ILE A 277 19.21 15.84 -11.83
CA ILE A 277 18.12 16.79 -11.58
C ILE A 277 18.10 17.19 -10.11
N ALA A 278 18.15 16.23 -9.17
CA ALA A 278 18.15 16.55 -7.74
C ALA A 278 19.33 17.45 -7.33
N ALA A 279 20.49 17.30 -7.96
CA ALA A 279 21.64 18.19 -7.76
C ALA A 279 21.42 19.57 -8.41
N ALA A 280 20.90 19.63 -9.64
CA ALA A 280 20.64 20.87 -10.36
C ALA A 280 19.50 21.71 -9.75
N ILE A 281 18.54 21.06 -9.09
CA ILE A 281 17.53 21.73 -8.25
C ILE A 281 18.20 22.54 -7.15
N LYS A 282 19.21 21.94 -6.49
CA LYS A 282 19.94 22.59 -5.40
C LYS A 282 20.80 23.75 -5.91
N SER A 283 21.36 23.65 -7.12
CA SER A 283 22.20 24.70 -7.72
C SER A 283 21.41 25.86 -8.35
N LYS A 284 20.09 25.73 -8.53
CA LYS A 284 19.20 26.72 -9.17
C LYS A 284 19.57 27.05 -10.64
N ASP A 285 20.33 26.21 -11.34
CA ASP A 285 20.65 26.40 -12.76
C ASP A 285 19.45 26.07 -13.66
N ARG A 286 18.81 27.09 -14.20
CA ARG A 286 17.56 26.96 -14.99
C ARG A 286 17.74 26.20 -16.30
N LYS A 287 18.81 26.51 -17.04
CA LYS A 287 19.02 25.95 -18.38
C LYS A 287 19.38 24.47 -18.27
N GLU A 288 20.22 24.15 -17.30
CA GLU A 288 20.61 22.78 -17.02
C GLU A 288 19.42 21.95 -16.51
N ASN A 289 18.61 22.50 -15.59
CA ASN A 289 17.40 21.84 -15.11
C ASN A 289 16.43 21.47 -16.24
N ALA A 290 16.20 22.37 -17.20
CA ALA A 290 15.32 22.09 -18.34
C ALA A 290 15.87 20.98 -19.25
N ARG A 291 17.20 20.97 -19.49
CA ARG A 291 17.87 19.92 -20.28
C ARG A 291 17.78 18.57 -19.58
N LEU A 292 18.17 18.50 -18.31
CA LEU A 292 18.15 17.27 -17.53
C LEU A 292 16.72 16.71 -17.39
N LEU A 293 15.72 17.58 -17.22
CA LEU A 293 14.32 17.16 -17.18
C LEU A 293 13.85 16.55 -18.50
N ASP A 294 14.32 17.06 -19.65
CA ASP A 294 14.05 16.45 -20.95
C ASP A 294 14.68 15.07 -21.10
N GLU A 295 15.90 14.89 -20.59
CA GLU A 295 16.57 13.58 -20.54
C GLU A 295 15.80 12.61 -19.65
N LEU A 296 15.40 13.03 -18.45
CA LEU A 296 14.59 12.21 -17.56
C LEU A 296 13.25 11.82 -18.20
N VAL A 297 12.58 12.75 -18.89
CA VAL A 297 11.34 12.46 -19.63
C VAL A 297 11.62 11.39 -20.69
N ALA A 298 12.68 11.53 -21.48
CA ALA A 298 13.04 10.57 -22.52
C ALA A 298 13.32 9.17 -21.95
N HIS A 299 14.13 9.08 -20.88
CA HIS A 299 14.46 7.82 -20.21
C HIS A 299 13.23 7.17 -19.57
N SER A 300 12.37 7.97 -18.91
CA SER A 300 11.11 7.49 -18.32
C SER A 300 10.15 6.93 -19.38
N ILE A 301 10.09 7.56 -20.57
CA ILE A 301 9.30 7.02 -21.70
C ILE A 301 9.87 5.68 -22.16
N GLY A 302 11.20 5.57 -22.28
CA GLY A 302 11.88 4.33 -22.67
C GLY A 302 11.60 3.19 -21.71
N LEU A 303 11.87 3.41 -20.42
CA LEU A 303 11.62 2.43 -19.36
C LEU A 303 10.13 2.04 -19.30
N ASN A 304 9.21 3.00 -19.34
CA ASN A 304 7.78 2.68 -19.36
C ASN A 304 7.37 1.89 -20.62
N THR A 305 7.96 2.19 -21.78
CA THR A 305 7.63 1.48 -23.02
C THR A 305 8.08 0.02 -22.96
N LEU A 306 9.28 -0.24 -22.44
CA LEU A 306 9.80 -1.58 -22.20
C LEU A 306 8.90 -2.35 -21.20
N LEU A 307 8.57 -1.74 -20.07
CA LEU A 307 7.70 -2.36 -19.04
C LEU A 307 6.28 -2.64 -19.53
N SER A 308 5.72 -1.71 -20.32
CA SER A 308 4.38 -1.84 -20.92
C SER A 308 4.31 -2.89 -22.04
N ALA A 309 5.44 -3.36 -22.55
CA ALA A 309 5.49 -4.41 -23.58
C ALA A 309 5.32 -5.82 -22.99
N HIS A 310 5.18 -5.96 -21.66
CA HIS A 310 4.99 -7.23 -20.97
C HIS A 310 6.12 -8.27 -21.20
N ILE A 311 7.29 -7.80 -21.66
CA ILE A 311 8.50 -8.62 -21.84
C ILE A 311 8.88 -9.30 -20.53
N PHE A 312 8.91 -8.49 -19.47
CA PHE A 312 9.46 -8.88 -18.18
C PHE A 312 8.51 -9.75 -17.35
N ASP A 313 7.21 -9.82 -17.68
CA ASP A 313 6.28 -10.67 -16.94
C ASP A 313 6.68 -12.16 -17.02
N SER A 314 7.15 -12.61 -18.19
CA SER A 314 7.70 -13.96 -18.36
C SER A 314 9.07 -14.13 -17.73
N LEU A 315 9.95 -13.11 -17.85
CA LEU A 315 11.32 -13.22 -17.35
C LEU A 315 11.36 -13.32 -15.82
N PHE A 316 10.53 -12.53 -15.14
CA PHE A 316 10.41 -12.57 -13.68
C PHE A 316 9.63 -13.79 -13.15
N ALA A 317 9.14 -14.66 -14.02
CA ALA A 317 8.56 -15.96 -13.67
C ALA A 317 9.57 -17.12 -13.78
N ILE A 318 10.79 -16.87 -14.28
CA ILE A 318 11.83 -17.90 -14.41
C ILE A 318 12.28 -18.37 -13.01
N PRO A 319 12.24 -19.70 -12.72
CA PRO A 319 12.50 -20.22 -11.38
C PRO A 319 13.83 -19.78 -10.75
N SER A 320 14.95 -19.90 -11.46
CA SER A 320 16.28 -19.54 -10.95
C SER A 320 16.38 -18.05 -10.60
N LEU A 321 15.73 -17.18 -11.38
CA LEU A 321 15.66 -15.75 -11.09
C LEU A 321 14.81 -15.48 -9.84
N VAL A 322 13.64 -16.11 -9.74
CA VAL A 322 12.76 -15.97 -8.57
C VAL A 322 13.48 -16.45 -7.30
N GLU A 323 14.15 -17.60 -7.36
CA GLU A 323 14.92 -18.14 -6.25
C GLU A 323 16.05 -17.18 -5.85
N ARG A 324 16.83 -16.68 -6.82
CA ARG A 324 17.91 -15.72 -6.55
C ARG A 324 17.39 -14.45 -5.87
N LEU A 325 16.31 -13.86 -6.39
CA LEU A 325 15.70 -12.64 -5.83
C LEU A 325 15.00 -12.91 -4.48
N HIS A 326 14.65 -14.15 -4.18
CA HIS A 326 14.11 -14.55 -2.88
C HIS A 326 15.22 -14.75 -1.84
N ASN A 327 16.30 -15.42 -2.20
CA ASN A 327 17.42 -15.74 -1.32
C ASN A 327 18.22 -14.51 -0.88
N LYS A 328 18.18 -13.42 -1.66
CA LYS A 328 18.90 -12.16 -1.38
C LYS A 328 18.04 -11.09 -0.72
N ARG A 329 16.92 -11.46 -0.09
CA ARG A 329 16.06 -10.51 0.63
C ARG A 329 16.68 -10.18 1.99
N ALA A 330 16.86 -8.89 2.28
CA ALA A 330 17.46 -8.43 3.54
C ALA A 330 16.45 -8.33 4.69
N ASN A 331 15.24 -7.85 4.39
CA ASN A 331 14.28 -7.49 5.43
C ASN A 331 12.85 -7.90 5.04
N GLN A 332 12.44 -9.06 5.55
CA GLN A 332 11.09 -9.60 5.33
C GLN A 332 9.99 -8.63 5.82
N ALA A 333 10.19 -7.94 6.93
CA ALA A 333 9.18 -7.03 7.50
C ALA A 333 8.94 -5.79 6.62
N VAL A 334 9.99 -5.25 6.01
CA VAL A 334 9.89 -4.10 5.10
C VAL A 334 9.40 -4.53 3.72
N TYR A 335 9.81 -5.71 3.26
CA TYR A 335 9.30 -6.32 2.03
C TYR A 335 7.79 -6.57 2.11
N GLU A 336 7.30 -7.06 3.26
CA GLU A 336 5.87 -7.21 3.51
C GLU A 336 5.13 -5.88 3.38
N GLU A 337 5.75 -4.72 3.63
CA GLU A 337 5.16 -3.37 3.48
C GLU A 337 5.00 -2.92 2.01
N LEU A 338 5.69 -3.57 1.08
CA LEU A 338 5.62 -3.25 -0.35
C LEU A 338 5.08 -4.38 -1.22
N GLU A 339 5.02 -5.60 -0.69
CA GLU A 339 4.17 -6.67 -1.23
C GLU A 339 2.67 -6.27 -1.21
N GLU A 340 2.38 -5.22 -0.44
CA GLU A 340 1.13 -4.46 -0.35
C GLU A 340 0.70 -3.78 -1.64
N LEU A 341 1.53 -3.69 -2.70
CA LEU A 341 1.23 -2.84 -3.86
C LEU A 341 0.48 -3.51 -5.03
N ASP A 342 0.41 -4.84 -5.19
CA ASP A 342 -0.38 -5.46 -6.30
C ASP A 342 -0.67 -6.98 -6.10
N PRO A 343 -1.83 -7.55 -6.48
CA PRO A 343 -2.21 -8.96 -6.26
C PRO A 343 -2.03 -9.86 -7.48
N ASP A 344 -1.58 -9.35 -8.62
CA ASP A 344 -1.61 -10.04 -9.93
C ASP A 344 -0.59 -11.19 -10.10
N ASN A 345 -0.13 -11.82 -9.01
CA ASN A 345 1.00 -12.79 -9.02
C ASN A 345 2.29 -12.26 -9.67
N VAL A 346 2.35 -10.96 -9.99
CA VAL A 346 3.54 -10.33 -10.56
C VAL A 346 4.64 -10.34 -9.51
N ALA A 347 5.83 -10.78 -9.91
CA ALA A 347 6.99 -10.79 -9.03
C ALA A 347 7.23 -9.39 -8.45
N PHE A 348 7.38 -9.32 -7.12
CA PHE A 348 7.64 -8.07 -6.40
C PHE A 348 8.73 -7.17 -7.03
N PRO A 349 9.89 -7.70 -7.48
CA PRO A 349 10.92 -6.87 -8.09
C PRO A 349 10.43 -6.12 -9.35
N LEU A 350 9.66 -6.79 -10.22
CA LEU A 350 9.09 -6.16 -11.42
C LEU A 350 8.07 -5.07 -11.03
N ARG A 351 7.24 -5.33 -10.02
CA ARG A 351 6.32 -4.32 -9.49
C ARG A 351 7.09 -3.11 -8.95
N TYR A 352 8.12 -3.34 -8.14
CA TYR A 352 8.98 -2.27 -7.63
C TYR A 352 9.51 -1.41 -8.78
N ILE A 353 10.03 -2.02 -9.85
CA ILE A 353 10.51 -1.29 -11.05
C ILE A 353 9.37 -0.51 -11.73
N ARG A 354 8.16 -1.09 -11.86
CA ARG A 354 6.98 -0.38 -12.39
C ARG A 354 6.60 0.85 -11.56
N THR A 355 6.77 0.82 -10.23
CA THR A 355 6.49 1.99 -9.37
C THR A 355 7.41 3.18 -9.64
N LEU A 356 8.59 2.94 -10.23
CA LEU A 356 9.55 3.98 -10.60
C LEU A 356 9.05 4.84 -11.77
N VAL A 357 8.18 4.29 -12.63
CA VAL A 357 7.58 4.99 -13.78
C VAL A 357 6.08 5.22 -13.65
N ALA A 358 5.49 4.96 -12.48
CA ALA A 358 4.04 5.02 -12.28
C ALA A 358 3.43 6.39 -12.65
N SER A 359 4.10 7.50 -12.30
CA SER A 359 3.64 8.85 -12.63
C SER A 359 3.62 9.07 -14.15
N HIS A 360 4.63 8.57 -14.87
CA HIS A 360 4.67 8.60 -16.32
C HIS A 360 3.55 7.77 -16.96
N THR A 361 3.30 6.56 -16.42
CA THR A 361 2.19 5.71 -16.85
C THR A 361 0.85 6.40 -16.65
N ALA A 362 0.64 7.08 -15.51
CA ALA A 362 -0.57 7.84 -15.23
C ALA A 362 -0.77 9.02 -16.21
N VAL A 363 0.29 9.78 -16.52
CA VAL A 363 0.22 10.83 -17.57
C VAL A 363 -0.20 10.23 -18.91
N ARG A 364 0.47 9.16 -19.34
CA ARG A 364 0.13 8.49 -20.62
C ARG A 364 -1.32 8.00 -20.62
N PHE A 365 -1.79 7.42 -19.52
CA PHE A 365 -3.15 6.93 -19.41
C PHE A 365 -4.16 8.08 -19.51
N LEU A 366 -4.03 9.12 -18.69
CA LEU A 366 -5.00 10.21 -18.63
C LEU A 366 -5.08 11.01 -19.92
N THR A 367 -3.92 11.32 -20.52
CA THR A 367 -3.84 12.00 -21.82
C THR A 367 -4.35 11.14 -22.98
N SER A 368 -4.45 9.82 -22.79
CA SER A 368 -5.00 8.92 -23.80
C SER A 368 -6.52 8.83 -23.81
N ARG A 369 -7.18 9.25 -22.73
CA ARG A 369 -8.61 9.04 -22.52
C ARG A 369 -9.40 10.27 -22.94
N LYS A 370 -10.44 10.06 -23.76
CA LYS A 370 -11.36 11.12 -24.19
C LYS A 370 -12.02 11.88 -23.03
N THR A 371 -12.12 11.28 -21.84
CA THR A 371 -12.70 11.92 -20.65
C THR A 371 -11.99 13.21 -20.24
N PHE A 372 -10.68 13.29 -20.45
CA PHE A 372 -9.86 14.47 -20.13
C PHE A 372 -9.54 15.32 -21.36
N LEU A 373 -10.06 14.94 -22.53
CA LEU A 373 -9.84 15.67 -23.78
C LEU A 373 -11.09 16.46 -24.13
N GLY A 374 -10.93 17.74 -24.49
CA GLY A 374 -11.99 18.55 -25.10
C GLY A 374 -12.80 19.43 -24.15
N ASN A 375 -12.14 20.29 -23.37
CA ASN A 375 -12.74 21.38 -22.58
C ASN A 375 -13.87 20.96 -21.63
N ARG A 376 -13.90 19.70 -21.19
CA ARG A 376 -14.89 19.23 -20.23
C ARG A 376 -14.55 19.79 -18.83
N PRO A 377 -15.55 20.27 -18.07
CA PRO A 377 -15.36 20.63 -16.67
C PRO A 377 -14.73 19.48 -15.87
N LEU A 378 -13.75 19.83 -15.05
CA LEU A 378 -13.07 18.95 -14.11
C LEU A 378 -13.20 19.58 -12.72
N ASP A 379 -14.06 19.01 -11.89
CA ASP A 379 -14.35 19.52 -10.56
C ASP A 379 -13.70 18.61 -9.53
N PHE A 380 -12.81 19.14 -8.70
CA PHE A 380 -12.14 18.39 -7.65
C PHE A 380 -12.59 18.91 -6.28
N ALA A 381 -12.96 18.00 -5.40
CA ALA A 381 -13.22 18.26 -3.99
C ALA A 381 -12.12 17.59 -3.16
N LEU A 382 -11.32 18.39 -2.46
CA LEU A 382 -10.37 17.91 -1.47
C LEU A 382 -11.08 17.77 -0.12
N ILE A 383 -11.08 16.56 0.40
CA ILE A 383 -11.78 16.15 1.60
C ILE A 383 -10.75 15.84 2.66
N ARG A 384 -10.88 16.50 3.81
CA ARG A 384 -10.05 16.26 4.98
C ARG A 384 -10.94 15.90 6.16
N VAL A 385 -10.49 14.92 6.92
CA VAL A 385 -11.12 14.50 8.16
C VAL A 385 -10.17 14.89 9.27
N SER A 386 -10.71 15.55 10.28
CA SER A 386 -9.98 15.88 11.49
C SER A 386 -9.37 14.61 12.09
N ARG A 387 -8.18 14.74 12.65
CA ARG A 387 -7.55 13.57 13.25
C ARG A 387 -8.40 13.00 14.36
N PRO A 388 -8.44 11.67 14.46
CA PRO A 388 -8.99 11.06 15.66
C PRO A 388 -8.18 11.55 16.86
N ASP A 389 -8.88 11.83 17.95
CA ASP A 389 -8.26 11.95 19.25
C ASP A 389 -7.36 10.73 19.54
N LYS A 390 -6.33 10.96 20.36
CA LYS A 390 -5.38 9.91 20.76
C LYS A 390 -6.00 8.88 21.70
N ASP A 391 -7.26 9.09 22.08
CA ASP A 391 -7.99 8.29 23.04
C ASP A 391 -8.19 6.86 22.52
N MET A 392 -7.83 5.92 23.37
CA MET A 392 -7.96 4.49 23.16
C MET A 392 -8.66 3.88 24.37
N ALA A 393 -9.36 2.77 24.17
CA ALA A 393 -9.73 1.91 25.28
C ALA A 393 -8.48 1.22 25.83
N LEU A 394 -8.46 0.91 27.13
CA LEU A 394 -7.34 0.16 27.68
C LEU A 394 -7.30 -1.23 27.04
N ALA A 395 -6.10 -1.74 26.74
CA ALA A 395 -5.92 -3.08 26.18
C ALA A 395 -6.70 -4.14 26.98
N LYS A 396 -6.63 -4.03 28.31
CA LYS A 396 -7.29 -4.91 29.28
C LYS A 396 -8.82 -4.79 29.29
N GLU A 397 -9.38 -3.64 28.92
CA GLU A 397 -10.84 -3.45 28.80
C GLU A 397 -11.39 -4.05 27.50
N VAL A 398 -10.53 -4.18 26.49
CA VAL A 398 -10.90 -4.75 25.19
C VAL A 398 -10.70 -6.26 25.19
N MET A 399 -9.59 -6.72 25.75
CA MET A 399 -9.23 -8.12 25.95
C MET A 399 -9.51 -8.50 27.40
N ASP A 400 -10.78 -8.56 27.75
CA ASP A 400 -11.24 -8.94 29.08
C ASP A 400 -11.05 -10.45 29.35
N ASN A 401 -11.42 -10.88 30.55
CA ASN A 401 -11.34 -12.28 30.94
C ASN A 401 -12.22 -13.17 30.06
N ASP A 402 -13.38 -12.69 29.61
CA ASP A 402 -14.28 -13.44 28.73
C ASP A 402 -13.63 -13.71 27.36
N PHE A 403 -12.89 -12.73 26.82
CA PHE A 403 -12.09 -12.91 25.62
C PHE A 403 -11.02 -13.99 25.82
N LEU A 404 -10.26 -13.92 26.92
CA LEU A 404 -9.21 -14.90 27.22
C LEU A 404 -9.78 -16.29 27.45
N GLU A 405 -10.91 -16.41 28.15
CA GLU A 405 -11.61 -17.67 28.36
C GLU A 405 -12.06 -18.27 27.02
N SER A 406 -12.64 -17.46 26.14
CA SER A 406 -13.03 -17.87 24.79
C SER A 406 -11.84 -18.37 23.94
N VAL A 407 -10.67 -17.76 24.07
CA VAL A 407 -9.42 -18.22 23.45
C VAL A 407 -8.98 -19.57 24.04
N MET A 408 -8.98 -19.70 25.36
CA MET A 408 -8.56 -20.90 26.08
C MET A 408 -9.42 -22.11 25.72
N GLN A 409 -10.75 -21.94 25.64
CA GLN A 409 -11.67 -23.01 25.21
C GLN A 409 -11.37 -23.55 23.80
N ARG A 410 -10.75 -22.75 22.92
CA ARG A 410 -10.33 -23.18 21.56
C ARG A 410 -8.95 -23.82 21.51
N ILE A 411 -8.07 -23.51 22.48
CA ILE A 411 -6.76 -24.13 22.65
C ILE A 411 -6.90 -25.49 23.35
N PHE A 412 -7.85 -25.57 24.29
CA PHE A 412 -8.19 -26.74 25.10
C PHE A 412 -9.67 -27.12 24.89
N PRO A 413 -10.03 -27.77 23.77
CA PRO A 413 -11.40 -28.20 23.52
C PRO A 413 -11.90 -29.16 24.60
N ALA A 414 -13.20 -29.13 24.89
CA ALA A 414 -13.85 -30.04 25.83
C ALA A 414 -13.47 -31.50 25.55
N GLY A 415 -12.95 -32.19 26.56
CA GLY A 415 -12.48 -33.58 26.48
C GLY A 415 -10.95 -33.75 26.37
N GLN A 416 -10.18 -32.68 26.20
CA GLN A 416 -8.73 -32.73 26.43
C GLN A 416 -8.41 -32.35 27.87
N VAL A 417 -7.79 -33.28 28.61
CA VAL A 417 -7.28 -33.01 29.95
C VAL A 417 -5.96 -32.26 29.81
N ALA A 418 -5.98 -30.96 30.09
CA ALA A 418 -4.79 -30.16 30.31
C ALA A 418 -4.68 -29.88 31.81
N THR A 419 -3.46 -29.93 32.35
CA THR A 419 -3.24 -29.60 33.77
C THR A 419 -3.45 -28.10 34.00
N ASP A 420 -3.79 -27.71 35.23
CA ASP A 420 -3.93 -26.30 35.58
C ASP A 420 -2.63 -25.52 35.30
N ASP A 421 -1.48 -26.15 35.55
CA ASP A 421 -0.15 -25.59 35.22
C ASP A 421 0.06 -25.37 33.71
N GLU A 422 -0.42 -26.29 32.87
CA GLU A 422 -0.34 -26.15 31.40
C GLU A 422 -1.23 -24.99 30.93
N GLN A 423 -2.43 -24.86 31.51
CA GLN A 423 -3.35 -23.77 31.19
C GLN A 423 -2.80 -22.41 31.65
N GLU A 424 -2.25 -22.31 32.87
CA GLU A 424 -1.69 -21.06 33.38
C GLU A 424 -0.44 -20.65 32.59
N SER A 425 0.45 -21.60 32.26
CA SER A 425 1.62 -21.31 31.41
C SER A 425 1.23 -20.76 30.04
N VAL A 426 0.18 -21.31 29.41
CA VAL A 426 -0.34 -20.76 28.16
C VAL A 426 -0.95 -19.37 28.37
N LEU A 427 -1.70 -19.15 29.46
CA LEU A 427 -2.28 -17.85 29.79
C LEU A 427 -1.20 -16.78 30.01
N GLU A 428 -0.10 -17.11 30.68
CA GLU A 428 1.05 -16.21 30.85
C GLU A 428 1.62 -15.79 29.49
N VAL A 429 1.87 -16.72 28.58
CA VAL A 429 2.37 -16.39 27.22
C VAL A 429 1.39 -15.51 26.43
N LEU A 430 0.08 -15.72 26.60
CA LEU A 430 -0.95 -14.90 25.96
C LEU A 430 -1.02 -13.50 26.59
N ARG A 431 -0.87 -13.38 27.91
CA ARG A 431 -0.79 -12.09 28.61
C ARG A 431 0.46 -11.33 28.20
N ASP A 432 1.61 -11.98 28.13
CA ASP A 432 2.89 -11.40 27.69
C ASP A 432 2.88 -10.99 26.21
N THR A 433 2.04 -11.63 25.41
CA THR A 433 1.80 -11.22 24.01
C THR A 433 1.10 -9.86 23.93
N ILE A 434 0.34 -9.46 24.94
CA ILE A 434 -0.31 -8.15 25.01
C ILE A 434 0.74 -7.14 25.49
N PRO A 435 1.07 -6.10 24.70
CA PRO A 435 2.02 -5.11 25.13
C PRO A 435 1.55 -4.41 26.42
N ASP A 436 2.33 -4.49 27.50
CA ASP A 436 2.06 -3.80 28.78
C ASP A 436 1.78 -2.30 28.61
N LYS A 437 2.45 -1.71 27.61
CA LYS A 437 2.27 -0.33 27.18
C LYS A 437 2.01 -0.30 25.68
N ILE A 438 0.73 -0.30 25.31
CA ILE A 438 0.36 0.09 23.94
C ILE A 438 0.78 1.55 23.77
N LYS A 439 1.62 1.84 22.77
CA LYS A 439 1.95 3.21 22.42
C LYS A 439 0.65 3.98 22.15
N PRO A 440 0.56 5.28 22.51
CA PRO A 440 -0.59 6.10 22.17
C PRO A 440 -1.00 5.92 20.70
N PHE A 441 -2.30 6.00 20.40
CA PHE A 441 -2.79 5.81 19.04
C PHE A 441 -2.07 6.75 18.09
N ARG A 442 -1.32 6.17 17.15
CA ARG A 442 -0.69 6.89 16.02
C ARG A 442 -1.36 6.55 14.69
N GLY A 443 -2.58 6.03 14.75
CA GLY A 443 -3.36 5.75 13.56
C GLY A 443 -4.11 6.98 13.06
N SER A 444 -4.77 6.79 11.94
CA SER A 444 -5.55 7.82 11.26
C SER A 444 -6.90 7.24 10.84
N VAL A 445 -7.79 8.12 10.38
CA VAL A 445 -8.90 7.69 9.53
C VAL A 445 -8.34 7.53 8.12
N HIS A 446 -8.36 6.31 7.58
CA HIS A 446 -7.82 6.05 6.24
C HIS A 446 -8.68 6.72 5.16
N CYS A 447 -8.03 7.19 4.10
CA CYS A 447 -8.67 7.95 3.02
C CYS A 447 -9.80 7.17 2.34
N GLU A 448 -9.62 5.87 2.15
CA GLU A 448 -10.63 5.00 1.57
C GLU A 448 -11.87 4.94 2.47
N ALA A 449 -11.68 4.80 3.79
CA ALA A 449 -12.77 4.76 4.77
C ALA A 449 -13.55 6.08 4.80
N THR A 450 -12.86 7.22 4.72
CA THR A 450 -13.48 8.54 4.57
C THR A 450 -14.41 8.58 3.36
N LEU A 451 -13.92 8.19 2.17
CA LEU A 451 -14.72 8.22 0.94
C LEU A 451 -15.91 7.24 0.97
N MET A 452 -15.77 6.10 1.65
CA MET A 452 -16.87 5.15 1.89
C MET A 452 -17.94 5.74 2.80
N ALA A 453 -17.52 6.33 3.92
CA ALA A 453 -18.41 6.98 4.88
C ALA A 453 -19.18 8.16 4.26
N ILE A 454 -18.53 8.99 3.45
CA ILE A 454 -19.19 10.11 2.75
C ILE A 454 -20.28 9.59 1.80
N LYS A 455 -19.98 8.55 1.02
CA LYS A 455 -20.96 7.95 0.13
C LYS A 455 -22.14 7.38 0.92
N ALA A 456 -21.89 6.67 2.01
CA ALA A 456 -22.95 6.12 2.85
C ALA A 456 -23.81 7.25 3.47
N ALA A 457 -23.18 8.31 4.00
CA ALA A 457 -23.88 9.48 4.52
C ALA A 457 -24.72 10.19 3.44
N ALA A 458 -24.20 10.31 2.21
CA ALA A 458 -24.91 10.92 1.09
C ALA A 458 -26.14 10.15 0.64
N ASN A 459 -26.19 8.84 0.89
CA ASN A 459 -27.31 7.95 0.55
C ASN A 459 -28.18 7.62 1.77
N ALA A 460 -27.92 8.22 2.93
CA ALA A 460 -28.78 8.04 4.09
C ALA A 460 -30.14 8.71 3.84
N PRO A 461 -31.25 8.17 4.41
CA PRO A 461 -32.59 8.77 4.26
C PRO A 461 -32.66 10.24 4.69
N VAL A 462 -31.88 10.59 5.71
CA VAL A 462 -31.67 11.97 6.16
C VAL A 462 -30.27 12.37 5.75
N ALA A 463 -30.13 12.86 4.52
CA ALA A 463 -28.84 13.28 4.00
C ALA A 463 -28.32 14.50 4.79
N THR A 464 -27.05 14.45 5.20
CA THR A 464 -26.37 15.60 5.79
C THR A 464 -26.38 16.75 4.78
N PRO A 465 -26.86 17.96 5.13
CA PRO A 465 -26.81 19.12 4.26
C PRO A 465 -25.40 19.33 3.68
N GLY A 466 -25.30 19.57 2.38
CA GLY A 466 -24.02 19.74 1.67
C GLY A 466 -23.37 18.44 1.16
N ILE A 467 -23.56 17.30 1.83
CA ILE A 467 -23.00 16.01 1.36
C ILE A 467 -23.96 15.33 0.36
N GLY A 468 -25.25 15.31 0.67
CA GLY A 468 -26.25 14.53 -0.08
C GLY A 468 -26.33 14.87 -1.57
N THR A 469 -26.35 16.16 -1.92
CA THR A 469 -26.56 16.63 -3.29
C THR A 469 -25.37 16.40 -4.22
N ILE A 470 -24.16 16.40 -3.66
CA ILE A 470 -22.91 16.30 -4.43
C ILE A 470 -22.47 14.84 -4.57
N PHE A 471 -22.57 14.07 -3.48
CA PHE A 471 -21.95 12.74 -3.40
C PHE A 471 -22.94 11.57 -3.58
N CYS A 472 -24.26 11.81 -3.64
CA CYS A 472 -25.24 10.75 -3.88
C CYS A 472 -24.99 10.00 -5.19
N ASP A 473 -24.51 10.73 -6.20
CA ASP A 473 -24.45 10.31 -7.58
C ASP A 473 -23.10 9.69 -8.00
N ILE A 474 -22.13 9.69 -7.08
CA ILE A 474 -20.76 9.22 -7.32
C ILE A 474 -20.73 7.69 -7.31
N ASP A 475 -19.89 7.09 -8.16
CA ASP A 475 -19.78 5.62 -8.23
C ASP A 475 -19.22 4.99 -6.95
N ASN A 476 -19.21 3.66 -6.84
CA ASN A 476 -18.66 2.96 -5.67
C ASN A 476 -17.18 2.59 -5.82
N VAL A 477 -16.50 3.18 -6.79
CA VAL A 477 -15.14 2.82 -7.12
C VAL A 477 -14.19 3.80 -6.44
N ILE A 478 -13.27 3.25 -5.66
CA ILE A 478 -12.23 4.02 -4.99
C ILE A 478 -10.90 3.59 -5.60
N GLY A 479 -10.24 4.53 -6.26
CA GLY A 479 -8.88 4.37 -6.75
C GLY A 479 -7.89 4.86 -5.71
N VAL A 480 -6.84 4.08 -5.50
CA VAL A 480 -5.74 4.41 -4.59
C VAL A 480 -4.44 3.97 -5.28
N GLY A 481 -3.32 4.64 -5.02
CA GLY A 481 -2.03 4.29 -5.63
C GLY A 481 -1.44 2.95 -5.16
N LYS A 482 -2.05 2.34 -4.14
CA LYS A 482 -1.65 1.08 -3.50
C LYS A 482 -2.88 0.25 -3.08
N LYS A 483 -2.71 -1.00 -2.64
CA LYS A 483 -3.82 -1.72 -2.00
C LYS A 483 -4.19 -1.03 -0.69
N CYS A 484 -5.44 -1.20 -0.29
CA CYS A 484 -5.93 -0.69 0.98
C CYS A 484 -5.65 -1.67 2.14
N CYS A 485 -5.76 -1.18 3.37
CA CYS A 485 -5.61 -2.04 4.56
C CYS A 485 -6.79 -3.02 4.70
N TRP A 486 -6.62 -4.02 5.56
CA TRP A 486 -7.66 -5.01 5.81
C TRP A 486 -8.95 -4.38 6.35
N CYS A 487 -8.87 -3.37 7.22
CA CYS A 487 -10.05 -2.69 7.77
C CYS A 487 -10.83 -1.93 6.68
N CYS A 488 -10.14 -1.27 5.74
CA CYS A 488 -10.78 -0.60 4.61
C CYS A 488 -11.45 -1.60 3.68
N ASP A 489 -10.79 -2.70 3.34
CA ASP A 489 -11.38 -3.75 2.50
C ASP A 489 -12.58 -4.43 3.18
N TRP A 490 -12.48 -4.72 4.48
CA TRP A 490 -13.61 -5.23 5.26
C TRP A 490 -14.78 -4.25 5.22
N LEU A 491 -14.53 -2.96 5.47
CA LEU A 491 -15.58 -1.93 5.45
C LEU A 491 -16.22 -1.82 4.07
N GLY A 492 -15.43 -1.84 2.99
CA GLY A 492 -15.94 -1.78 1.62
C GLY A 492 -16.86 -2.94 1.23
N ARG A 493 -16.74 -4.09 1.91
CA ARG A 493 -17.62 -5.26 1.71
C ARG A 493 -18.88 -5.25 2.55
N HIS A 494 -18.86 -4.60 3.71
CA HIS A 494 -19.92 -4.72 4.72
C HIS A 494 -20.66 -3.41 5.00
N LEU A 495 -20.19 -2.26 4.50
CA LEU A 495 -20.90 -0.98 4.67
C LEU A 495 -22.14 -0.96 3.75
N PRO A 496 -23.37 -0.96 4.30
CA PRO A 496 -24.57 -0.92 3.48
C PRO A 496 -24.70 0.43 2.78
N VAL A 497 -24.93 0.40 1.46
CA VAL A 497 -25.26 1.59 0.66
C VAL A 497 -26.51 1.28 -0.16
N LEU A 498 -27.53 2.14 -0.06
CA LEU A 498 -28.81 1.92 -0.75
C LEU A 498 -28.60 1.71 -2.25
N GLY A 499 -29.17 0.62 -2.78
CA GLY A 499 -29.14 0.27 -4.20
C GLY A 499 -27.82 -0.29 -4.72
N GLN A 500 -26.87 -0.67 -3.85
CA GLN A 500 -25.54 -1.13 -4.26
C GLN A 500 -25.00 -2.25 -3.36
N ASP A 501 -24.34 -3.25 -3.97
CA ASP A 501 -23.90 -4.44 -3.23
C ASP A 501 -22.61 -4.23 -2.42
N ARG A 502 -21.65 -3.45 -2.92
CA ARG A 502 -20.34 -3.20 -2.26
C ARG A 502 -19.54 -2.06 -2.91
N PHE A 503 -18.46 -1.65 -2.24
CA PHE A 503 -17.42 -0.79 -2.80
C PHE A 503 -16.41 -1.59 -3.63
N SER A 504 -15.84 -0.95 -4.65
CA SER A 504 -14.74 -1.49 -5.46
C SER A 504 -13.45 -0.78 -5.06
N LEU A 505 -12.57 -1.52 -4.38
CA LEU A 505 -11.26 -1.09 -3.90
C LEU A 505 -10.16 -1.77 -4.73
N PRO A 506 -8.90 -1.27 -4.74
CA PRO A 506 -7.77 -1.86 -5.48
C PRO A 506 -7.27 -3.20 -4.90
N GLY A 507 -8.08 -3.88 -4.10
CA GLY A 507 -7.70 -5.03 -3.29
C GLY A 507 -7.12 -4.65 -1.94
N THR A 508 -6.81 -5.68 -1.14
CA THR A 508 -6.24 -5.53 0.21
C THR A 508 -4.86 -6.15 0.31
N HIS A 509 -3.98 -5.51 1.08
CA HIS A 509 -2.70 -6.12 1.46
C HIS A 509 -2.82 -7.05 2.68
N GLY A 510 -4.02 -7.22 3.24
CA GLY A 510 -4.29 -8.17 4.32
C GLY A 510 -3.72 -7.78 5.68
N LYS A 511 -3.03 -6.63 5.80
CA LYS A 511 -2.54 -6.15 7.09
C LYS A 511 -3.53 -5.21 7.75
N ILE A 512 -3.57 -5.29 9.07
CA ILE A 512 -4.28 -4.36 9.93
C ILE A 512 -3.28 -3.29 10.35
N LEU A 513 -3.48 -2.07 9.82
CA LEU A 513 -2.79 -0.87 10.26
C LEU A 513 -3.61 -0.20 11.38
N PRO A 514 -3.02 0.65 12.23
CA PRO A 514 -3.81 1.37 13.22
C PRO A 514 -4.82 2.24 12.48
N TRP A 515 -6.08 2.05 12.83
CA TRP A 515 -7.18 2.52 12.02
C TRP A 515 -8.27 3.04 12.94
N SER A 516 -8.75 4.25 12.66
CA SER A 516 -9.92 4.82 13.31
C SER A 516 -11.07 4.84 12.31
N PRO A 517 -12.27 4.38 12.71
CA PRO A 517 -13.45 4.62 11.90
C PRO A 517 -13.72 6.13 11.72
N PRO A 518 -14.20 6.55 10.54
CA PRO A 518 -14.88 7.83 10.39
C PRO A 518 -16.03 7.98 11.40
N ARG A 519 -16.17 9.15 12.02
CA ARG A 519 -17.24 9.48 12.98
C ARG A 519 -18.62 9.70 12.35
N PHE A 520 -18.68 9.71 11.03
CA PHE A 520 -19.89 9.95 10.26
C PHE A 520 -20.13 8.83 9.25
N GLY A 521 -21.36 8.72 8.74
CA GLY A 521 -21.70 7.87 7.60
C GLY A 521 -21.65 6.36 7.81
N ILE A 522 -21.05 5.87 8.90
CA ILE A 522 -21.00 4.44 9.23
C ILE A 522 -22.06 4.14 10.31
N PRO A 523 -23.06 3.28 10.02
CA PRO A 523 -24.04 2.87 11.03
C PRO A 523 -23.38 2.19 12.24
N PRO A 524 -23.87 2.43 13.48
CA PRO A 524 -23.35 1.75 14.67
C PRO A 524 -23.36 0.22 14.57
N THR A 525 -24.36 -0.35 13.91
CA THR A 525 -24.43 -1.81 13.64
C THR A 525 -23.27 -2.31 12.79
N THR A 526 -22.86 -1.56 11.76
CA THR A 526 -21.67 -1.87 10.95
C THR A 526 -20.39 -1.72 11.76
N LEU A 527 -20.31 -0.72 12.66
CA LEU A 527 -19.16 -0.56 13.56
C LEU A 527 -19.05 -1.71 14.56
N ALA A 528 -20.15 -2.18 15.14
CA ALA A 528 -20.15 -3.34 16.02
C ALA A 528 -19.65 -4.61 15.31
N LEU A 529 -20.09 -4.84 14.07
CA LEU A 529 -19.57 -5.93 13.22
C LEU A 529 -18.08 -5.74 12.90
N LEU A 530 -17.66 -4.51 12.64
CA LEU A 530 -16.26 -4.17 12.40
C LEU A 530 -15.40 -4.29 13.66
N GLU A 531 -15.95 -4.19 14.86
CA GLU A 531 -15.22 -4.48 16.10
C GLU A 531 -15.02 -5.98 16.27
N GLN A 532 -16.07 -6.76 16.01
CA GLN A 532 -16.05 -8.23 16.12
C GLN A 532 -15.05 -8.86 15.15
N ALA A 533 -14.88 -8.31 13.94
CA ALA A 533 -14.03 -8.93 12.93
C ALA A 533 -12.52 -8.90 13.29
N PRO A 534 -11.88 -7.78 13.66
CA PRO A 534 -10.55 -7.72 14.27
C PRO A 534 -10.45 -8.55 15.55
N MET A 535 -11.49 -8.57 16.39
CA MET A 535 -11.50 -9.40 17.59
C MET A 535 -11.35 -10.90 17.25
N GLU A 536 -12.06 -11.38 16.22
CA GLU A 536 -11.91 -12.75 15.73
C GLU A 536 -10.51 -12.99 15.15
N GLN A 537 -9.93 -12.03 14.43
CA GLN A 537 -8.55 -12.14 13.94
C GLN A 537 -7.56 -12.25 15.11
N LEU A 538 -7.75 -11.46 16.16
CA LEU A 538 -6.93 -11.51 17.36
C LEU A 538 -7.06 -12.87 18.05
N ARG A 539 -8.29 -13.38 18.17
CA ARG A 539 -8.57 -14.71 18.70
C ARG A 539 -7.82 -15.80 17.92
N LEU A 540 -7.82 -15.74 16.58
CA LEU A 540 -7.10 -16.71 15.75
C LEU A 540 -5.58 -16.67 16.00
N VAL A 541 -4.99 -15.47 16.12
CA VAL A 541 -3.56 -15.32 16.45
C VAL A 541 -3.25 -15.90 17.81
N PHE A 542 -4.08 -15.60 18.81
CA PHE A 542 -3.88 -16.06 20.17
C PHE A 542 -4.02 -17.58 20.27
N VAL A 543 -5.01 -18.18 19.60
CA VAL A 543 -5.15 -19.65 19.53
C VAL A 543 -3.91 -20.29 18.88
N ALA A 544 -3.37 -19.71 17.81
CA ALA A 544 -2.17 -20.23 17.17
C ALA A 544 -0.95 -20.17 18.11
N ARG A 545 -0.74 -19.03 18.79
CA ARG A 545 0.35 -18.85 19.77
C ARG A 545 0.20 -19.76 20.97
N GLY A 546 -1.01 -19.85 21.53
CA GLY A 546 -1.28 -20.70 22.68
C GLY A 546 -1.06 -22.19 22.36
N ARG A 547 -1.41 -22.65 21.15
CA ARG A 547 -1.08 -24.01 20.69
C ARG A 547 0.43 -24.25 20.58
N ALA A 548 1.19 -23.26 20.11
CA ALA A 548 2.65 -23.35 20.04
C ALA A 548 3.27 -23.43 21.46
N ALA A 549 2.86 -22.53 22.36
CA ALA A 549 3.28 -22.53 23.75
C ALA A 549 2.96 -23.86 24.45
N ARG A 550 1.72 -24.37 24.26
CA ARG A 550 1.31 -25.67 24.77
C ARG A 550 2.24 -26.80 24.30
N TYR A 551 2.58 -26.81 23.02
CA TYR A 551 3.49 -27.81 22.45
C TYR A 551 4.89 -27.74 23.08
N GLU A 552 5.42 -26.53 23.30
CA GLU A 552 6.68 -26.31 24.00
C GLU A 552 6.64 -26.81 25.44
N THR A 553 5.56 -26.54 26.19
CA THR A 553 5.36 -27.03 27.56
C THR A 553 5.32 -28.57 27.61
N ILE A 554 4.63 -29.22 26.66
CA ILE A 554 4.61 -30.68 26.53
C ILE A 554 6.00 -31.24 26.20
N LEU A 555 6.77 -30.57 25.33
CA LEU A 555 8.14 -30.99 25.02
C LEU A 555 9.07 -30.84 26.24
N ALA A 556 8.97 -29.72 26.96
CA ALA A 556 9.79 -29.46 28.14
C ALA A 556 9.54 -30.49 29.26
N SER A 557 8.28 -30.82 29.54
CA SER A 557 7.92 -31.84 30.53
C SER A 557 8.50 -33.23 30.19
N ARG A 558 8.47 -33.63 28.92
CA ARG A 558 9.06 -34.90 28.45
C ARG A 558 10.57 -34.96 28.60
N LEU A 559 11.26 -33.83 28.38
CA LEU A 559 12.72 -33.75 28.53
C LEU A 559 13.17 -33.68 29.99
N SER A 560 12.30 -33.25 30.90
CA SER A 560 12.58 -33.14 32.34
C SER A 560 12.38 -34.45 33.11
N SER A 561 11.90 -35.51 32.46
CA SER A 561 11.83 -36.83 33.08
C SER A 561 13.25 -37.35 33.36
N PRO A 562 13.61 -37.65 34.62
CA PRO A 562 14.93 -38.18 34.93
C PRO A 562 15.08 -39.49 34.15
N ALA A 563 16.11 -39.59 33.31
CA ALA A 563 16.62 -40.89 32.93
C ALA A 563 17.01 -41.54 34.26
N SER A 564 16.16 -42.46 34.73
CA SER A 564 16.40 -43.27 35.91
C SER A 564 17.82 -43.80 35.78
N SER A 565 18.70 -43.27 36.62
CA SER A 565 20.08 -43.72 36.79
C SER A 565 20.02 -45.19 37.17
N ILE A 566 20.11 -46.06 36.16
CA ILE A 566 20.57 -47.42 36.34
C ILE A 566 22.04 -47.26 36.71
N SER A 567 22.30 -47.19 38.01
CA SER A 567 23.61 -47.45 38.58
C SER A 567 23.92 -48.93 38.36
N GLY A 568 24.40 -49.25 37.16
CA GLY A 568 25.15 -50.46 36.89
C GLY A 568 26.58 -50.02 36.61
N ASP A 569 27.45 -50.24 37.59
CA ASP A 569 28.89 -50.32 37.34
C ASP A 569 29.11 -51.25 36.15
N ASP A 570 29.74 -50.76 35.09
CA ASP A 570 30.87 -51.46 34.47
C ASP A 570 31.52 -50.60 33.38
N ASP A 571 32.82 -50.79 33.34
CA ASP A 571 33.88 -50.10 32.63
C ASP A 571 33.78 -50.18 31.09
N VAL A 572 34.61 -49.37 30.41
CA VAL A 572 35.07 -49.48 29.01
C VAL A 572 34.50 -48.51 27.93
N SER A 573 35.40 -47.60 27.55
CA SER A 573 35.72 -46.99 26.24
C SER A 573 34.71 -46.13 25.45
N SER A 574 35.11 -44.84 25.33
CA SER A 574 35.12 -43.97 24.14
C SER A 574 34.32 -44.38 22.89
N GLU A 575 33.45 -43.48 22.41
CA GLU A 575 33.64 -42.64 21.20
C GLU A 575 32.29 -41.99 20.79
N SER A 576 32.35 -40.90 20.01
CA SER A 576 31.23 -40.21 19.30
C SER A 576 30.55 -38.98 19.96
N LYS A 577 31.11 -37.81 19.65
CA LYS A 577 30.40 -36.52 19.55
C LYS A 577 30.10 -36.24 18.07
N LYS A 578 28.83 -36.19 17.65
CA LYS A 578 28.32 -35.36 16.52
C LYS A 578 26.85 -35.70 16.20
N GLU A 579 25.88 -35.13 16.93
CA GLU A 579 24.49 -35.05 16.43
C GLU A 579 23.64 -34.03 17.21
N LYS A 580 23.84 -32.73 16.96
CA LYS A 580 22.93 -31.68 17.49
C LYS A 580 22.55 -30.61 16.45
N GLY A 581 22.75 -30.88 15.15
CA GLY A 581 22.62 -29.85 14.10
C GLY A 581 21.32 -29.81 13.28
N THR A 582 20.44 -30.80 13.37
CA THR A 582 19.47 -31.04 12.26
C THR A 582 18.01 -30.68 12.57
N ILE A 583 17.63 -30.44 13.83
CA ILE A 583 16.21 -30.35 14.21
C ILE A 583 15.56 -28.97 13.91
N MET A 584 16.31 -27.87 13.86
CA MET A 584 15.73 -26.53 13.64
C MET A 584 15.33 -26.19 12.19
N LYS A 585 15.61 -27.04 11.19
CA LYS A 585 15.22 -26.76 9.78
C LYS A 585 13.84 -27.29 9.37
N ALA A 586 13.14 -28.02 10.23
CA ALA A 586 11.86 -28.64 9.89
C ALA A 586 10.64 -27.70 10.03
N GLU A 587 10.73 -26.66 10.86
CA GLU A 587 9.57 -25.83 11.22
C GLU A 587 9.10 -24.87 10.11
N SER A 588 9.97 -24.44 9.20
CA SER A 588 9.57 -23.55 8.10
C SER A 588 8.79 -24.23 6.97
N ARG A 589 8.81 -25.58 6.89
CA ARG A 589 8.12 -26.33 5.82
C ARG A 589 6.65 -26.63 6.11
N PHE A 590 6.21 -26.57 7.36
CA PHE A 590 4.84 -26.98 7.73
C PHE A 590 3.76 -25.96 7.33
N TYR A 591 4.12 -24.68 7.13
CA TYR A 591 3.16 -23.63 6.75
C TYR A 591 2.87 -23.51 5.25
N ARG A 592 3.59 -24.21 4.37
CA ARG A 592 3.47 -24.02 2.91
C ARG A 592 2.61 -25.05 2.17
N LYS A 593 2.13 -26.12 2.83
CA LYS A 593 1.53 -27.29 2.15
C LYS A 593 0.00 -27.43 2.23
N ARG A 594 -0.74 -26.40 2.65
CA ARG A 594 -2.21 -26.38 2.58
C ARG A 594 -2.69 -25.27 1.63
N GLY A 595 -2.68 -25.57 0.34
CA GLY A 595 -3.16 -24.64 -0.68
C GLY A 595 -3.12 -25.21 -2.09
N SER A 596 -3.65 -26.42 -2.29
CA SER A 596 -4.03 -26.91 -3.63
C SER A 596 -4.97 -28.11 -3.50
N ILE A 597 -6.24 -27.85 -3.17
CA ILE A 597 -7.35 -28.70 -3.58
C ILE A 597 -8.44 -27.76 -4.06
N ARG A 598 -8.43 -27.49 -5.37
CA ARG A 598 -9.60 -27.33 -6.24
C ARG A 598 -9.14 -27.33 -7.68
#